data_AF-A0A534NM76-F1
#
_entry.id   AF-A0A534NM76-F1
#
_cell.length_a   1.000
_cell.length_b   1.000
_cell.length_c   1.000
_cell.angle_alpha   90.00
_cell.angle_beta   90.00
_cell.angle_gamma   90.00
#
_symmetry.space_group_name_H-M   'P 1'
#
loop_
_entity.id
_entity.type
_entity.pdbx_description
1 polymer ?
#
loop_
_entity_poly.entity_id
_entity_poly.type
_entity_poly.pdbx_seq_one_letter_code
_entity_poly.pdbx_strand_id
1 'polypeptide(L)'
;MVESDSSLTCGQCRKSGNFTAPVSVILVFAPGLTKPYPLIPAEEYRVCGACNAIFTLVTRATEAHPTTREAGAWTRAIIVFADGHGVDVKAKRPQQTMALA
;
A
#
# COMPACT_ATOMS: atom_id res chain seq x y z
N MET A 1 19.07 -10.66 16.05
CA MET A 1 19.37 -9.24 16.28
C MET A 1 18.25 -8.48 15.60
N VAL A 2 17.36 -7.83 16.36
CA VAL A 2 16.24 -7.06 15.79
C VAL A 2 16.80 -5.67 15.56
N GLU A 3 17.13 -5.34 14.31
CA GLU A 3 17.54 -3.99 13.94
C GLU A 3 16.43 -3.01 14.32
N SER A 4 16.74 -2.15 15.28
CA SER A 4 15.83 -1.18 15.85
C SER A 4 15.31 -0.24 14.76
N ASP A 5 14.00 -0.19 14.60
CA ASP A 5 13.20 0.62 13.65
C ASP A 5 13.54 2.12 13.65
N SER A 6 14.30 2.59 14.63
CA SER A 6 14.70 3.99 14.85
C SER A 6 15.64 4.59 13.78
N SER A 7 16.20 3.80 12.85
CA SER A 7 17.08 4.32 11.79
C SER A 7 16.37 4.54 10.44
N LEU A 8 15.18 3.97 10.25
CA LEU A 8 14.45 4.09 8.99
C LEU A 8 13.91 5.51 8.84
N THR A 9 14.11 6.10 7.66
CA THR A 9 13.60 7.43 7.31
C THR A 9 12.64 7.32 6.14
N CYS A 10 11.43 7.87 6.29
CA CYS A 10 10.41 7.78 5.26
C CYS A 10 10.80 8.60 4.04
N GLY A 11 10.90 7.95 2.87
CA GLY A 11 11.17 8.63 1.60
C GLY A 11 10.10 9.67 1.21
N GLN A 12 8.89 9.58 1.79
CA GLN A 12 7.77 10.46 1.44
C GLN A 12 7.60 11.66 2.38
N CYS A 13 7.73 11.49 3.71
CA CYS A 13 7.52 12.57 4.67
C CYS A 13 8.78 12.94 5.48
N ARG A 14 9.91 12.27 5.22
CA ARG A 14 11.21 12.47 5.88
C ARG A 14 11.23 12.26 7.40
N LYS A 15 10.16 11.75 8.01
CA LYS A 15 10.13 11.35 9.42
C LYS A 15 10.80 9.99 9.62
N SER A 16 11.39 9.80 10.80
CA SER A 16 12.11 8.56 11.16
C SER A 16 11.42 7.81 12.31
N GLY A 17 11.64 6.50 12.40
CA GLY A 17 11.30 5.68 13.58
C GLY A 17 9.82 5.35 13.81
N ASN A 18 8.94 5.51 12.80
CA ASN A 18 7.55 5.09 12.89
C ASN A 18 7.15 4.29 11.65
N PHE A 19 7.59 3.04 11.59
CA PHE A 19 7.28 2.10 10.52
C PHE A 19 6.50 0.89 11.03
N THR A 20 5.69 0.31 10.14
CA THR A 20 5.02 -0.96 10.39
C THR A 20 6.01 -2.12 10.43
N ALA A 21 5.56 -3.27 10.94
CA ALA A 21 6.18 -4.55 10.61
C ALA A 21 6.28 -4.74 9.07
N PRO A 22 7.18 -5.61 8.58
CA PRO A 22 7.30 -5.94 7.18
C PRO A 22 5.97 -6.33 6.53
N VAL A 23 5.72 -5.89 5.31
CA VAL A 23 4.55 -6.28 4.51
C VAL A 23 4.75 -7.72 4.04
N SER A 24 3.79 -8.59 4.36
CA SER A 24 3.78 -9.98 3.88
C SER A 24 3.00 -10.13 2.59
N VAL A 25 1.81 -9.53 2.50
CA VAL A 25 0.97 -9.59 1.29
C VAL A 25 0.04 -8.38 1.21
N ILE A 26 -0.21 -7.91 0.00
CA ILE A 26 -1.22 -6.90 -0.31
C ILE A 26 -2.31 -7.57 -1.14
N LEU A 27 -3.51 -7.74 -0.58
CA LEU A 27 -4.68 -8.23 -1.31
C LEU A 27 -5.41 -7.06 -1.96
N VAL A 28 -5.40 -6.99 -3.28
CA VAL A 28 -5.94 -5.87 -4.05
C VAL A 28 -7.30 -6.21 -4.64
N PHE A 29 -8.24 -5.27 -4.54
CA PHE A 29 -9.53 -5.30 -5.19
C PHE A 29 -9.57 -4.24 -6.29
N ALA A 30 -9.97 -4.63 -7.49
CA ALA A 30 -10.13 -3.76 -8.66
C ALA A 30 -11.31 -4.25 -9.52
N PRO A 31 -11.93 -3.39 -10.35
CA PRO A 31 -13.14 -3.76 -11.12
C PRO A 31 -12.95 -4.95 -12.05
N GLY A 32 -11.77 -5.11 -12.66
CA GLY A 32 -11.43 -6.22 -13.54
C GLY A 32 -11.04 -7.51 -12.83
N LEU A 33 -11.09 -7.55 -11.49
CA LEU A 33 -10.78 -8.73 -10.69
C LEU A 33 -12.07 -9.37 -10.15
N THR A 34 -12.26 -10.67 -10.43
CA THR A 34 -13.36 -11.45 -9.85
C THR A 34 -13.15 -11.83 -8.38
N LYS A 35 -11.88 -11.83 -7.93
CA LYS A 35 -11.44 -12.11 -6.56
C LYS A 35 -10.23 -11.24 -6.23
N PRO A 36 -9.94 -10.94 -4.96
CA PRO A 36 -8.78 -10.14 -4.62
C PRO A 36 -7.49 -10.79 -5.15
N TYR A 37 -6.61 -9.97 -5.72
CA TYR A 37 -5.34 -10.42 -6.25
C TYR A 37 -4.22 -10.23 -5.20
N PRO A 38 -3.48 -11.28 -4.83
CA PRO A 38 -2.38 -11.17 -3.89
C PRO A 38 -1.13 -10.62 -4.59
N LEU A 39 -0.61 -9.50 -4.09
CA LEU A 39 0.71 -8.98 -4.43
C LEU A 39 1.67 -9.31 -3.28
N ILE A 40 2.64 -10.17 -3.58
CA ILE A 40 3.69 -10.56 -2.63
C ILE A 40 4.92 -9.68 -2.93
N PRO A 41 5.41 -8.92 -1.94
CA PRO A 41 6.58 -8.08 -2.18
C PRO A 41 7.84 -8.92 -2.43
N ALA A 42 8.68 -8.48 -3.38
CA ALA A 42 9.93 -9.16 -3.72
C ALA A 42 11.05 -8.92 -2.68
N GLU A 43 10.92 -7.85 -1.90
CA GLU A 43 11.88 -7.41 -0.88
C GLU A 43 11.14 -7.06 0.41
N GLU A 44 11.87 -6.84 1.51
CA GLU A 44 11.28 -6.38 2.76
C GLU A 44 10.82 -4.92 2.63
N TYR A 45 9.50 -4.71 2.53
CA TYR A 45 8.90 -3.37 2.57
C TYR A 45 8.26 -3.09 3.92
N ARG A 46 8.47 -1.88 4.43
CA ARG A 46 7.78 -1.35 5.61
C ARG A 46 7.04 -0.07 5.25
N VAL A 47 5.92 0.19 5.91
CA VAL A 47 5.08 1.36 5.64
C VAL A 47 5.30 2.39 6.74
N CYS A 48 5.53 3.64 6.36
CA CYS A 48 5.59 4.72 7.35
C CYS A 48 4.20 4.99 7.95
N GLY A 49 4.07 4.88 9.26
CA GLY A 49 2.84 5.17 10.01
C GLY A 49 2.55 6.66 10.19
N ALA A 50 3.48 7.55 9.82
CA ALA A 50 3.36 8.99 10.04
C ALA A 50 2.77 9.78 8.85
N CYS A 51 2.50 9.13 7.71
CA CYS A 51 1.95 9.76 6.51
C CYS A 51 1.13 8.81 5.66
N ASN A 52 0.63 9.29 4.52
CA ASN A 52 -0.15 8.49 3.56
C ASN A 52 0.70 7.48 2.74
N ALA A 53 1.84 7.02 3.25
CA ALA A 53 2.76 6.13 2.53
C ALA A 53 2.08 4.80 2.14
N ILE A 54 1.11 4.36 2.95
CA ILE A 54 0.32 3.17 2.69
C ILE A 54 -0.43 3.24 1.35
N PHE A 55 -0.98 4.40 0.99
CA PHE A 55 -1.67 4.60 -0.29
C PHE A 55 -0.70 4.56 -1.46
N THR A 56 0.46 5.22 -1.29
CA THR A 56 1.51 5.23 -2.31
C THR A 56 2.06 3.82 -2.54
N LEU A 57 2.23 3.01 -1.49
CA LEU A 57 2.62 1.62 -1.61
C LEU A 57 1.60 0.83 -2.44
N VAL A 58 0.31 0.88 -2.08
CA VAL A 58 -0.73 0.12 -2.80
C VAL A 58 -0.80 0.54 -4.26
N THR A 59 -0.85 1.85 -4.54
CA THR A 59 -0.87 2.35 -5.92
C THR A 59 0.33 1.84 -6.73
N ARG A 60 1.56 2.00 -6.22
CA ARG A 60 2.77 1.53 -6.93
C ARG A 60 2.77 0.02 -7.12
N ALA A 61 2.37 -0.75 -6.11
CA ALA A 61 2.31 -2.21 -6.22
C ALA A 61 1.31 -2.64 -7.30
N THR A 62 0.15 -1.98 -7.38
CA THR A 62 -0.88 -2.29 -8.39
C THR A 62 -0.46 -1.91 -9.80
N GLU A 63 0.26 -0.80 -9.97
CA GLU A 63 0.78 -0.35 -11.26
C GLU A 63 1.96 -1.19 -11.75
N ALA A 64 2.79 -1.69 -10.83
CA ALA A 64 3.96 -2.50 -11.17
C ALA A 64 3.60 -3.93 -11.62
N HIS A 65 2.47 -4.48 -11.17
CA HIS A 65 2.09 -5.85 -11.47
C HIS A 65 1.11 -5.92 -12.66
N PRO A 66 1.43 -6.67 -13.75
CA PRO A 66 0.63 -6.69 -14.98
C PRO A 66 -0.86 -6.99 -14.76
N THR A 67 -1.16 -8.02 -13.97
CA THR A 67 -2.55 -8.46 -13.71
C THR A 67 -3.39 -7.40 -13.01
N THR A 68 -2.85 -6.69 -12.02
CA THR A 68 -3.60 -5.65 -11.31
C THR A 68 -3.67 -4.36 -12.09
N ARG A 69 -2.64 -4.06 -12.90
CA ARG A 69 -2.62 -2.88 -13.79
C ARG A 69 -3.72 -2.97 -14.85
N GLU A 70 -3.91 -4.15 -15.45
CA GLU A 70 -4.92 -4.38 -16.49
C GLU A 70 -6.34 -4.49 -15.93
N ALA A 71 -6.48 -4.76 -14.63
CA ALA A 71 -7.78 -4.86 -13.97
C ALA A 71 -8.43 -3.49 -13.63
N GLY A 72 -7.79 -2.39 -14.00
CA GLY A 72 -8.25 -1.03 -13.69
C GLY A 72 -7.83 -0.54 -12.30
N ALA A 73 -8.22 0.70 -11.96
CA ALA A 73 -7.80 1.33 -10.71
C ALA A 73 -8.28 0.53 -9.49
N TRP A 74 -7.39 0.31 -8.53
CA TRP A 74 -7.72 -0.37 -7.29
C TRP A 74 -8.75 0.44 -6.48
N THR A 75 -9.65 -0.26 -5.79
CA THR A 75 -10.74 0.35 -5.01
C THR A 75 -10.58 0.10 -3.51
N ARG A 76 -9.97 -1.04 -3.17
CA ARG A 76 -9.69 -1.48 -1.80
C ARG A 76 -8.43 -2.33 -1.80
N ALA A 77 -7.67 -2.30 -0.72
CA ALA A 77 -6.58 -3.21 -0.47
C ALA A 77 -6.58 -3.65 1.00
N ILE A 78 -6.24 -4.91 1.26
CA ILE A 78 -5.96 -5.40 2.61
C ILE A 78 -4.47 -5.71 2.67
N ILE A 79 -3.75 -5.04 3.56
CA ILE A 79 -2.31 -5.25 3.76
C ILE A 79 -2.14 -6.11 5.00
N VAL A 80 -1.44 -7.24 4.86
CA VAL A 80 -1.08 -8.11 5.98
C VAL A 80 0.41 -7.96 6.25
N PHE A 81 0.76 -7.76 7.51
CA PHE A 81 2.13 -7.61 7.98
C PHE A 81 2.65 -8.92 8.60
N ALA A 82 3.97 -9.04 8.70
CA ALA A 82 4.65 -10.24 9.19
C ALA A 82 4.39 -10.54 10.68
N ASP A 83 3.91 -9.56 11.44
CA ASP A 83 3.49 -9.73 12.83
C ASP A 83 2.03 -10.22 12.97
N GLY A 84 1.35 -10.48 11.85
CA GLY A 84 -0.02 -10.99 11.81
C GLY A 84 -1.10 -9.90 11.78
N HIS A 85 -0.74 -8.62 11.90
CA HIS A 85 -1.73 -7.54 11.81
C HIS A 85 -2.13 -7.25 10.36
N GLY A 86 -3.36 -6.77 10.18
CA GLY A 86 -3.90 -6.40 8.88
C GLY A 86 -4.52 -5.01 8.87
N VAL A 87 -4.36 -4.27 7.78
CA VAL A 87 -4.97 -2.96 7.57
C VAL A 87 -5.84 -2.97 6.31
N ASP A 88 -7.08 -2.53 6.46
CA ASP A 88 -8.01 -2.28 5.36
C ASP A 88 -7.85 -0.85 4.84
N VAL A 89 -7.51 -0.72 3.56
CA VAL A 89 -7.29 0.56 2.88
C VAL A 89 -8.29 0.71 1.76
N LYS A 90 -9.06 1.80 1.77
CA LYS A 90 -9.98 2.14 0.68
C LYS A 90 -9.38 3.23 -0.18
N ALA A 91 -9.41 3.07 -1.50
CA ALA A 91 -8.90 4.09 -2.40
C ALA A 91 -9.61 5.43 -2.13
N LYS A 92 -8.83 6.51 -2.02
CA LYS A 92 -9.41 7.84 -2.02
C LYS A 92 -10.02 8.04 -3.40
N ARG A 93 -11.34 8.26 -3.47
CA ARG A 93 -11.95 8.70 -4.71
C ARG A 93 -11.17 9.95 -5.15
N PRO A 94 -10.70 10.05 -6.41
CA PRO A 94 -10.32 11.35 -6.92
C PRO A 94 -11.56 12.22 -6.72
N GLN A 95 -11.47 13.18 -5.81
CA GLN A 95 -12.51 14.17 -5.62
C GLN A 95 -12.68 14.77 -7.01
N GLN A 96 -13.86 14.57 -7.61
CA GLN A 96 -14.19 15.17 -8.90
C GLN A 96 -13.83 16.64 -8.76
N THR A 97 -12.79 17.07 -9.48
CA THR A 97 -12.58 18.48 -9.77
C THR A 97 -13.82 18.88 -10.56
N MET A 98 -14.88 19.27 -9.86
CA MET A 98 -16.02 19.91 -10.48
C MET A 98 -15.44 21.17 -11.12
N ALA A 99 -15.31 21.12 -12.43
CA ALA A 99 -15.10 22.29 -13.25
C ALA A 99 -16.21 23.27 -12.88
N LEU A 100 -15.84 24.38 -12.24
CA LEU A 100 -16.69 25.56 -12.25
C LEU A 100 -16.69 26.04 -13.71
N ALA A 101 -17.80 25.78 -14.38
CA ALA A 101 -18.21 26.48 -15.58
C ALA A 101 -18.71 27.89 -15.22
#